data_AF-A0A7X0TX51-F1
#
_entry.id   AF-A0A7X0TX51-F1
#
_cell.length_a   1.000
_cell.length_b   1.000
_cell.length_c   1.000
_cell.angle_alpha   90.00
_cell.angle_beta   90.00
_cell.angle_gamma   90.00
#
_symmetry.space_group_name_H-M   'P 1'
#
loop_
_entity.id
_entity.type
_entity.pdbx_description
1 polymer ?
#
loop_
_entity_poly.entity_id
_entity_poly.type
_entity_poly.pdbx_seq_one_letter_code
_entity_poly.pdbx_strand_id
1 'polypeptide(L)'
;MRTAILRGATATAALLSVLSAGAHSAAAQPAQQNQAVRTPHVQPIRGGEVRHADFPHTRQGLIRAGKWVHRRGNCGDSFCTIQYYPPRNTYRAYKMFRCGTFRLLDFQGRYHTHNHGSLRVHLLDRNQKVIRRIASGGRPIVNWGPVFFVKTCKR
;
A
#
# COMPACT_ATOMS: atom_id res chain seq x y z
N MET A 1 -34.64 12.07 -73.42
CA MET A 1 -35.34 13.38 -73.35
C MET A 1 -34.95 13.99 -72.00
N ARG A 2 -34.02 14.96 -71.87
CA ARG A 2 -34.17 16.42 -72.13
C ARG A 2 -35.52 16.90 -71.58
N THR A 3 -35.60 17.68 -70.49
CA THR A 3 -35.40 19.15 -70.40
C THR A 3 -35.40 19.52 -68.89
N ALA A 4 -34.40 20.20 -68.26
CA ALA A 4 -34.10 21.65 -68.21
C ALA A 4 -35.26 22.49 -67.58
N ILE A 5 -35.15 23.52 -66.71
CA ILE A 5 -34.13 24.56 -66.43
C ILE A 5 -34.47 25.35 -65.13
N LEU A 6 -33.39 25.88 -64.51
CA LEU A 6 -33.13 26.96 -63.54
C LEU A 6 -34.22 27.98 -63.08
N ARG A 7 -33.99 28.53 -61.86
CA ARG A 7 -33.69 29.95 -61.47
C ARG A 7 -34.33 30.25 -60.09
N GLY A 8 -33.74 30.98 -59.16
CA GLY A 8 -32.56 31.83 -59.21
C GLY A 8 -32.07 32.22 -57.82
N ALA A 9 -30.87 32.80 -57.80
CA ALA A 9 -30.21 33.34 -56.65
C ALA A 9 -30.70 34.75 -56.32
N THR A 10 -30.77 35.07 -55.03
CA THR A 10 -30.52 36.42 -54.53
C THR A 10 -29.56 36.34 -53.37
N ALA A 11 -28.41 36.98 -53.56
CA ALA A 11 -27.38 37.18 -52.56
C ALA A 11 -27.76 38.38 -51.69
N THR A 12 -27.63 38.24 -50.39
CA THR A 12 -27.50 39.37 -49.46
C THR A 12 -26.20 39.19 -48.70
N ALA A 13 -25.23 40.01 -49.09
CA ALA A 13 -24.01 40.23 -48.32
C ALA A 13 -24.34 41.16 -47.15
N ALA A 14 -24.04 40.73 -45.92
CA ALA A 14 -23.89 41.61 -44.78
C ALA A 14 -22.56 41.25 -44.08
N LEU A 15 -21.57 42.10 -44.30
CA LEU A 15 -20.33 42.19 -43.52
C LEU A 15 -20.67 42.71 -42.12
N LEU A 16 -20.26 42.00 -41.07
CA LEU A 16 -20.08 42.58 -39.73
C LEU A 16 -18.88 41.96 -39.03
N SER A 17 -18.17 42.86 -38.36
CA SER A 17 -16.78 42.81 -37.97
C SER A 17 -16.47 41.93 -36.76
N VAL A 18 -15.21 41.49 -36.76
CA VAL A 18 -14.42 40.85 -35.70
C VAL A 18 -14.72 41.35 -34.28
N LEU A 19 -15.01 40.41 -33.36
CA LEU A 19 -14.56 40.52 -31.97
C LEU A 19 -13.89 39.21 -31.55
N SER A 20 -12.57 39.29 -31.35
CA SER A 20 -11.75 38.27 -30.71
C SER A 20 -12.17 38.10 -29.25
N ALA A 21 -12.91 37.04 -28.94
CA ALA A 21 -12.99 36.51 -27.59
C ALA A 21 -12.16 35.23 -27.56
N GLY A 22 -11.00 35.31 -26.90
CA GLY A 22 -10.14 34.15 -26.67
C GLY A 22 -10.93 33.04 -26.00
N ALA A 23 -11.17 31.96 -26.75
CA ALA A 23 -11.59 30.70 -26.19
C ALA A 23 -10.44 30.20 -25.32
N HIS A 24 -10.47 30.57 -24.04
CA HIS A 24 -9.70 29.89 -23.02
C HIS A 24 -10.23 28.46 -23.03
N SER A 25 -9.46 27.55 -23.60
CA SER A 25 -9.65 26.13 -23.37
C SER A 25 -9.54 25.93 -21.86
N ALA A 26 -10.67 25.93 -21.17
CA ALA A 26 -10.79 25.28 -19.88
C ALA A 26 -10.63 23.79 -20.17
N ALA A 27 -9.38 23.36 -20.31
CA ALA A 27 -9.04 21.96 -20.21
C ALA A 27 -9.61 21.51 -18.87
N ALA A 28 -10.67 20.70 -18.91
CA ALA A 28 -11.16 20.00 -17.75
C ALA A 28 -9.96 19.25 -17.19
N GLN A 29 -9.40 19.78 -16.09
CA GLN A 29 -8.35 19.10 -15.35
C GLN A 29 -8.92 17.73 -15.03
N PRO A 30 -8.25 16.62 -15.41
CA PRO A 30 -8.72 15.32 -14.98
C PRO A 30 -8.75 15.40 -13.45
N ALA A 31 -9.94 15.19 -12.89
CA ALA A 31 -10.13 15.08 -11.46
C ALA A 31 -9.09 14.07 -10.98
N GLN A 32 -8.03 14.59 -10.36
CA GLN A 32 -6.97 13.81 -9.79
C GLN A 32 -7.65 13.05 -8.67
N GLN A 33 -8.09 11.84 -8.99
CA GLN A 33 -8.72 10.94 -8.05
C GLN A 33 -7.78 10.90 -6.87
N ASN A 34 -8.24 11.51 -5.78
CA ASN A 34 -7.59 11.52 -4.49
C ASN A 34 -7.65 10.05 -4.03
N GLN A 35 -6.77 9.22 -4.60
CA GLN A 35 -6.45 7.92 -4.05
C GLN A 35 -5.84 8.27 -2.71
N ALA A 36 -6.68 8.34 -1.68
CA ALA A 36 -6.23 8.36 -0.31
C ALA A 36 -5.17 7.25 -0.23
N VAL A 37 -3.90 7.64 -0.14
CA VAL A 37 -2.78 6.72 -0.03
C VAL A 37 -3.01 6.00 1.27
N ARG A 38 -3.70 4.85 1.22
CA ARG A 38 -4.11 4.13 2.42
C ARG A 38 -2.85 3.74 3.16
N THR A 39 -2.69 4.28 4.37
CA THR A 39 -1.48 4.12 5.17
C THR A 39 -1.15 2.63 5.33
N PRO A 40 0.09 2.20 5.10
CA PRO A 40 0.46 0.80 5.27
C PRO A 40 0.26 0.38 6.72
N HIS A 41 -0.18 -0.87 6.97
CA HIS A 41 -0.32 -1.40 8.35
C HIS A 41 1.00 -1.38 9.13
N VAL A 42 2.13 -1.25 8.43
CA VAL A 42 3.46 -1.15 9.02
C VAL A 42 4.15 0.04 8.40
N GLN A 43 4.54 1.02 9.22
CA GLN A 43 5.24 2.22 8.80
C GLN A 43 6.55 2.36 9.58
N PRO A 44 7.73 2.48 8.92
CA PRO A 44 8.94 2.86 9.62
C PRO A 44 8.81 4.30 10.11
N ILE A 45 8.97 4.53 11.41
CA ILE A 45 8.91 5.86 12.03
C ILE A 45 10.28 6.36 12.47
N ARG A 46 11.27 5.46 12.58
CA ARG A 46 12.66 5.80 12.87
C ARG A 46 13.56 4.70 12.34
N GLY A 47 14.30 4.99 11.28
CA GLY A 47 15.17 4.00 10.62
C GLY A 47 14.41 2.75 10.16
N GLY A 48 15.17 1.73 9.78
CA GLY A 48 14.62 0.47 9.31
C GLY A 48 13.91 0.58 7.96
N GLU A 49 13.58 -0.58 7.40
CA GLU A 49 12.85 -0.68 6.14
C GLU A 49 11.75 -1.73 6.22
N VAL A 50 10.70 -1.51 5.42
CA VAL A 50 9.56 -2.42 5.30
C VAL A 50 9.44 -2.87 3.86
N ARG A 51 9.38 -4.19 3.67
CA ARG A 51 8.96 -4.80 2.40
C ARG A 51 7.77 -5.72 2.66
N HIS A 52 7.03 -6.04 1.61
CA HIS A 52 5.91 -6.96 1.74
C HIS A 52 5.71 -7.83 0.50
N ALA A 53 4.95 -8.91 0.69
CA ALA A 53 4.43 -9.77 -0.36
C ALA A 53 2.94 -10.05 -0.08
N ASP A 54 2.13 -10.06 -1.14
CA ASP A 54 0.68 -10.24 -1.05
C ASP A 54 0.27 -11.64 -1.49
N PHE A 55 -0.69 -12.23 -0.78
CA PHE A 55 -1.25 -13.54 -1.05
C PHE A 55 -2.77 -13.45 -1.08
N PRO A 56 -3.48 -14.19 -1.94
CA PRO A 56 -4.94 -14.19 -1.99
C PRO A 56 -5.55 -14.44 -0.60
N HIS A 57 -6.68 -13.80 -0.29
CA HIS A 57 -7.43 -14.05 0.94
C HIS A 57 -8.21 -15.38 0.83
N THR A 58 -7.47 -16.48 0.84
CA THR A 58 -7.98 -17.86 0.84
C THR A 58 -7.19 -18.71 1.81
N ARG A 59 -7.70 -19.88 2.21
CA ARG A 59 -6.99 -20.82 3.08
C ARG A 59 -5.59 -21.16 2.54
N GLN A 60 -5.49 -21.44 1.24
CA GLN A 60 -4.21 -21.73 0.59
C GLN A 60 -3.29 -20.50 0.52
N GLY A 61 -3.87 -19.31 0.36
CA GLY A 61 -3.13 -18.05 0.47
C GLY A 61 -2.49 -17.85 1.84
N LEU A 62 -3.23 -18.11 2.93
CA LEU A 62 -2.70 -18.02 4.29
C LEU A 62 -1.58 -19.03 4.53
N ILE A 63 -1.73 -20.27 4.06
CA ILE A 63 -0.68 -21.30 4.16
C ILE A 63 0.59 -20.84 3.42
N ARG A 64 0.45 -20.25 2.22
CA ARG A 64 1.59 -19.73 1.46
C ARG A 64 2.24 -18.53 2.16
N ALA A 65 1.46 -17.63 2.74
CA ALA A 65 1.98 -16.51 3.53
C ALA A 65 2.75 -17.01 4.77
N GLY A 66 2.24 -18.03 5.46
CA GLY A 66 2.92 -18.70 6.57
C GLY A 66 4.26 -19.30 6.14
N LYS A 67 4.27 -20.08 5.05
CA LYS A 67 5.51 -20.62 4.46
C LYS A 67 6.49 -19.50 4.09
N TRP A 68 5.99 -18.36 3.60
CA TRP A 68 6.82 -17.22 3.24
C TRP A 68 7.51 -16.61 4.47
N VAL A 69 6.76 -16.36 5.55
CA VAL A 69 7.30 -15.82 6.82
C VAL A 69 8.31 -16.77 7.47
N HIS A 70 8.12 -18.09 7.32
CA HIS A 70 9.02 -19.10 7.90
C HIS A 70 10.18 -19.51 6.99
N ARG A 71 10.23 -19.06 5.73
CA ARG A 71 11.35 -19.37 4.82
C ARG A 71 12.42 -18.28 4.90
N ARG A 72 13.64 -18.67 5.31
CA ARG A 72 14.78 -17.74 5.41
C ARG A 72 15.12 -17.04 4.09
N GLY A 73 14.99 -17.71 2.94
CA GLY A 73 15.20 -17.08 1.62
C GLY A 73 14.24 -15.92 1.31
N ASN A 74 13.06 -15.89 1.94
CA ASN A 74 12.08 -14.83 1.77
C ASN A 74 12.21 -13.77 2.87
N CYS A 75 12.18 -14.21 4.13
CA CYS A 75 12.24 -13.30 5.26
C CYS A 75 13.63 -12.69 5.46
N GLY A 76 14.72 -13.40 5.15
CA GLY A 76 16.10 -12.92 5.30
C GLY A 76 16.49 -12.62 6.74
N ASP A 77 17.42 -11.69 6.95
CA ASP A 77 17.84 -11.19 8.26
C ASP A 77 16.80 -10.17 8.80
N SER A 78 15.61 -10.62 9.19
CA SER A 78 14.47 -9.73 9.44
C SER A 78 13.42 -10.31 10.39
N PHE A 79 12.55 -9.43 10.90
CA PHE A 79 11.30 -9.82 11.53
C PHE A 79 10.19 -9.84 10.49
N CYS A 80 9.49 -10.97 10.37
CA CYS A 80 8.38 -11.12 9.45
C CYS A 80 7.08 -11.51 10.14
N THR A 81 5.97 -11.03 9.59
CA THR A 81 4.63 -11.27 10.11
C THR A 81 3.59 -11.19 9.00
N ILE A 82 2.37 -11.67 9.25
CA ILE A 82 1.25 -11.59 8.31
C ILE A 82 0.15 -10.69 8.91
N GLN A 83 -0.58 -10.00 8.05
CA GLN A 83 -1.81 -9.28 8.39
C GLN A 83 -2.78 -9.35 7.23
N TYR A 84 -4.07 -9.47 7.52
CA TYR A 84 -5.10 -9.28 6.50
C TYR A 84 -5.09 -7.81 6.07
N TYR A 85 -5.03 -7.57 4.76
CA TYR A 85 -5.01 -6.26 4.13
C TYR A 85 -6.31 -6.05 3.34
N PRO A 86 -7.35 -5.46 3.99
CA PRO A 86 -8.67 -5.26 3.39
C PRO A 86 -8.67 -4.54 2.04
N PRO A 87 -7.85 -3.49 1.79
CA PRO A 87 -7.90 -2.73 0.55
C PRO A 87 -7.68 -3.56 -0.72
N ARG A 88 -6.96 -4.69 -0.61
CA ARG A 88 -6.71 -5.59 -1.74
C ARG A 88 -7.33 -6.98 -1.53
N ASN A 89 -8.07 -7.19 -0.44
CA ASN A 89 -8.57 -8.50 -0.05
C ASN A 89 -7.47 -9.59 -0.09
N THR A 90 -6.35 -9.33 0.57
CA THR A 90 -5.18 -10.22 0.59
C THR A 90 -4.65 -10.45 2.00
N TYR A 91 -3.92 -11.54 2.20
CA TYR A 91 -2.95 -11.62 3.29
C TYR A 91 -1.66 -10.96 2.84
N ARG A 92 -1.19 -9.96 3.59
CA ARG A 92 0.09 -9.31 3.35
C ARG A 92 1.12 -9.80 4.36
N ALA A 93 2.18 -10.42 3.88
CA ALA A 93 3.35 -10.75 4.68
C ALA A 93 4.31 -9.57 4.68
N TYR A 94 4.62 -9.04 5.85
CA TYR A 94 5.56 -7.94 6.06
C TYR A 94 6.93 -8.49 6.45
N LYS A 95 7.96 -7.76 6.04
CA LYS A 95 9.36 -7.93 6.42
C LYS A 95 9.89 -6.59 6.92
N MET A 96 10.22 -6.55 8.20
CA MET A 96 10.81 -5.41 8.91
C MET A 96 12.30 -5.70 9.16
N PHE A 97 13.18 -4.88 8.60
CA PHE A 97 14.61 -5.15 8.57
C PHE A 97 15.45 -3.90 8.79
N ARG A 98 16.75 -4.11 9.08
CA ARG A 98 17.69 -3.10 9.61
C ARG A 98 17.27 -2.58 11.00
N CYS A 99 18.11 -1.73 11.60
CA CYS A 99 17.78 -1.15 12.89
C CYS A 99 16.70 -0.08 12.74
N GLY A 100 15.54 -0.27 13.39
CA GLY A 100 14.47 0.72 13.35
C GLY A 100 13.30 0.46 14.29
N THR A 101 12.40 1.44 14.34
CA THR A 101 11.08 1.35 14.99
C THR A 101 10.00 1.49 13.94
N PHE A 102 9.05 0.56 13.95
CA PHE A 102 7.93 0.49 13.03
C PHE A 102 6.64 0.67 13.81
N ARG A 103 5.79 1.60 13.38
CA ARG A 103 4.42 1.73 13.86
C ARG A 103 3.54 0.70 13.17
N LEU A 104 2.71 0.03 13.95
CA LEU A 104 1.68 -0.88 13.48
C LEU A 104 0.32 -0.17 13.55
N LEU A 105 -0.39 -0.13 12.43
CA LEU A 105 -1.72 0.47 12.29
C LEU A 105 -2.74 -0.65 12.10
N ASP A 106 -3.73 -0.73 12.99
CA ASP A 106 -4.81 -1.73 12.97
C ASP A 106 -4.32 -3.18 12.85
N PHE A 107 -3.19 -3.46 13.49
CA PHE A 107 -2.54 -4.76 13.41
C PHE A 107 -3.11 -5.69 14.48
N GLN A 108 -3.68 -6.82 14.06
CA GLN A 108 -4.38 -7.71 14.97
C GLN A 108 -3.45 -8.71 15.67
N GLY A 109 -2.28 -8.99 15.09
CA GLY A 109 -1.29 -9.91 15.66
C GLY A 109 -1.76 -11.36 15.76
N ARG A 110 -2.76 -11.77 14.96
CA ARG A 110 -3.38 -13.11 15.00
C ARG A 110 -2.60 -14.16 14.21
N TYR A 111 -1.75 -13.71 13.30
CA TYR A 111 -1.06 -14.59 12.37
C TYR A 111 0.39 -14.86 12.78
N HIS A 112 0.98 -15.84 12.09
CA HIS A 112 2.35 -16.26 12.29
C HIS A 112 3.35 -15.09 12.17
N THR A 113 4.36 -15.16 13.03
CA THR A 113 5.53 -14.30 12.99
C THR A 113 6.79 -15.15 13.03
N HIS A 114 7.90 -14.59 12.56
CA HIS A 114 9.21 -15.18 12.76
C HIS A 114 10.28 -14.10 12.78
N ASN A 115 11.26 -14.23 13.66
CA ASN A 115 12.49 -13.45 13.61
C ASN A 115 13.61 -14.32 13.09
N HIS A 116 13.91 -14.24 11.79
CA HIS A 116 15.05 -14.93 11.18
C HIS A 116 16.36 -14.15 11.41
N GLY A 117 16.26 -12.90 11.89
CA GLY A 117 17.37 -11.98 11.91
C GLY A 117 18.20 -11.99 13.18
N SER A 118 19.43 -11.51 13.08
CA SER A 118 20.43 -11.31 14.13
C SER A 118 20.03 -10.20 15.13
N LEU A 119 19.12 -9.31 14.73
CA LEU A 119 18.62 -8.23 15.56
C LEU A 119 17.59 -8.73 16.57
N ARG A 120 17.49 -8.03 17.70
CA ARG A 120 16.40 -8.26 18.64
C ARG A 120 15.15 -7.57 18.20
N VAL A 121 14.03 -8.25 18.37
CA VAL A 121 12.71 -7.70 18.16
C VAL A 121 12.07 -7.42 19.50
N HIS A 122 11.70 -6.16 19.74
CA HIS A 122 10.83 -5.79 20.84
C HIS A 122 9.46 -5.45 20.27
N LEU A 123 8.43 -6.10 20.82
CA LEU A 123 7.05 -5.71 20.60
C LEU A 123 6.68 -4.70 21.69
N LEU A 124 6.09 -3.57 21.29
CA LEU A 124 5.79 -2.48 22.20
C LEU A 124 4.31 -2.09 22.17
N ASP A 125 3.81 -1.67 23.32
CA ASP A 125 2.45 -1.14 23.47
C ASP A 125 2.30 0.29 22.91
N ARG A 126 1.12 0.88 23.06
CA ARG A 126 0.82 2.25 22.60
C ARG A 126 1.72 3.34 23.21
N ASN A 127 2.33 3.07 24.36
CA ASN A 127 3.23 3.98 25.08
C ASN A 127 4.70 3.66 24.80
N GLN A 128 4.98 2.80 23.82
CA GLN A 128 6.32 2.31 23.48
C GLN A 128 7.01 1.54 24.64
N LYS A 129 6.25 0.98 25.58
CA LYS A 129 6.79 0.07 26.59
C LYS A 129 6.93 -1.33 26.00
N VAL A 130 8.06 -1.99 26.25
CA VAL A 130 8.31 -3.36 25.80
C VAL A 130 7.33 -4.31 26.50
N ILE A 131 6.49 -5.00 25.73
CA ILE A 131 5.58 -6.02 26.25
C ILE A 131 6.10 -7.44 25.96
N ARG A 132 6.90 -7.62 24.91
CA ARG A 132 7.50 -8.91 24.57
C ARG A 132 8.81 -8.72 23.80
N ARG A 133 9.75 -9.63 24.00
CA ARG A 133 10.99 -9.72 23.22
C ARG A 133 10.98 -11.02 22.43
N ILE A 134 11.37 -10.97 21.17
CA ILE A 134 11.51 -12.14 20.31
C ILE A 134 12.98 -12.25 19.92
N ALA A 135 13.60 -13.36 20.33
CA ALA A 135 14.98 -13.67 20.00
C ALA A 135 15.11 -14.08 18.53
N SER A 136 16.33 -13.98 18.00
CA SER A 136 16.69 -14.56 16.71
C SER A 136 16.43 -16.06 16.70
N GLY A 137 15.81 -16.59 15.65
CA GLY A 137 15.46 -18.01 15.54
C GLY A 137 14.46 -18.50 16.59
N GLY A 138 13.85 -17.57 17.33
CA GLY A 138 12.87 -17.89 18.37
C GLY A 138 11.65 -18.60 17.79
N ARG A 139 10.93 -19.32 18.66
CA ARG A 139 9.70 -20.00 18.27
C ARG A 139 8.72 -18.98 17.66
N PRO A 140 8.03 -19.35 16.56
CA PRO A 140 6.93 -18.55 16.03
C PRO A 140 5.92 -18.20 17.12
N ILE A 141 5.48 -16.95 17.16
CA ILE A 141 4.37 -16.54 18.01
C ILE A 141 3.15 -16.20 17.15
N VAL A 142 1.99 -16.59 17.65
CA VAL A 142 0.66 -16.21 17.15
C VAL A 142 -0.08 -15.50 18.29
N ASN A 143 -1.11 -14.71 17.99
CA ASN A 143 -1.91 -13.97 18.98
C ASN A 143 -1.07 -13.10 19.92
N TRP A 144 -0.25 -12.22 19.35
CA TRP A 144 0.69 -11.36 20.09
C TRP A 144 0.21 -9.92 20.22
N GLY A 145 -1.03 -9.62 19.80
CA GLY A 145 -1.64 -8.30 19.97
C GLY A 145 -2.26 -8.07 21.35
N PRO A 146 -2.55 -6.81 21.72
CA PRO A 146 -2.34 -5.62 20.91
C PRO A 146 -0.88 -5.15 20.94
N VAL A 147 -0.32 -4.85 19.76
CA VAL A 147 1.02 -4.27 19.61
C VAL A 147 0.93 -3.10 18.66
N PHE A 148 1.52 -1.98 19.06
CA PHE A 148 1.46 -0.72 18.34
C PHE A 148 2.79 -0.40 17.69
N PHE A 149 3.89 -0.98 18.18
CA PHE A 149 5.19 -0.80 17.57
C PHE A 149 6.02 -2.08 17.60
N VAL A 150 6.92 -2.18 16.63
CA VAL A 150 7.99 -3.16 16.58
C VAL A 150 9.31 -2.41 16.54
N LYS A 151 10.26 -2.76 17.40
CA LYS A 151 11.64 -2.26 17.32
C LYS A 151 12.56 -3.42 16.99
N THR A 152 13.32 -3.32 15.91
CA THR A 152 14.31 -4.33 15.51
C THR A 152 15.70 -3.73 15.64
N CYS A 153 16.46 -3.89 16.72
CA CYS A 153 17.80 -3.29 16.84
C CYS A 153 18.77 -4.18 17.64
N LYS A 154 20.07 -3.87 17.55
CA LYS A 154 21.10 -4.49 18.41
C LYS A 154 20.90 -4.08 19.88
N ARG A 155 21.50 -4.85 20.79
CA ARG A 155 21.46 -4.61 22.24
C ARG A 155 21.84 -3.18 22.58
#